data_AF-A0A967Y8I2-F1
#
_entry.id   AF-A0A967Y8I2-F1
#
_cell.length_a   1.000
_cell.length_b   1.000
_cell.length_c   1.000
_cell.angle_alpha   90.00
_cell.angle_beta   90.00
_cell.angle_gamma   90.00
#
_symmetry.space_group_name_H-M   'P 1'
#
loop_
_entity.id
_entity.type
_entity.pdbx_description
1 polymer ?
#
loop_
_entity_poly.entity_id
_entity_poly.type
_entity_poly.pdbx_seq_one_letter_code
_entity_poly.pdbx_strand_id
1 'polypeptide(L)'
;QARVDVALNYRSVGDLRRALAEACPDGVDVYFDNVGGDHLEAALWAMSDFARIVACGSISTYNATEPPPGPRNLFFVVTKRLRWQGFIV
;
A
#
# COMPACT_ATOMS: atom_id res chain seq x y z
N GLN A 1 15.53 -17.70 6.70
CA GLN A 1 14.31 -17.19 7.37
C GLN A 1 14.04 -15.79 6.84
N ALA A 2 12.81 -15.47 6.46
CA ALA A 2 12.44 -14.10 6.15
C ALA A 2 12.43 -13.30 7.47
N ARG A 3 13.39 -12.39 7.62
CA ARG A 3 13.49 -11.50 8.78
C ARG A 3 12.62 -10.27 8.52
N VAL A 4 11.92 -9.80 9.55
CA VAL A 4 11.21 -8.52 9.53
C VAL A 4 12.06 -7.49 10.24
N ASP A 5 12.37 -6.38 9.56
CA ASP A 5 13.17 -5.28 10.13
C ASP A 5 12.30 -4.32 10.95
N VAL A 6 11.09 -4.03 10.48
CA VAL A 6 10.12 -3.16 11.15
C VAL A 6 8.71 -3.74 11.02
N ALA A 7 7.94 -3.72 12.12
CA ALA A 7 6.54 -4.10 12.13
C ALA A 7 5.68 -2.95 12.67
N LEU A 8 4.63 -2.59 11.93
CA LEU A 8 3.71 -1.51 12.31
C LEU A 8 2.33 -2.09 12.63
N ASN A 9 1.81 -1.78 13.81
CA ASN A 9 0.41 -2.05 14.13
C ASN A 9 -0.47 -0.90 13.64
N TYR A 10 -1.13 -1.10 12.49
CA TYR A 10 -2.00 -0.09 11.88
C TYR A 10 -3.14 0.41 12.79
N ARG A 11 -3.51 -0.34 13.83
CA ARG A 11 -4.54 0.06 14.81
C ARG A 11 -4.01 1.02 15.87
N SER A 12 -2.70 1.10 16.09
CA SER A 12 -2.10 1.91 17.16
C SER A 12 -1.25 3.08 16.67
N VAL A 13 -0.79 3.07 15.41
CA VAL A 13 0.10 4.13 14.87
C VAL A 13 -0.60 5.47 14.62
N GLY A 14 -1.93 5.52 14.64
CA GLY A 14 -2.73 6.73 14.41
C GLY A 14 -2.73 7.20 12.95
N ASP A 15 -1.56 7.47 12.39
CA ASP A 15 -1.33 7.81 10.98
C ASP A 15 -0.40 6.77 10.34
N LEU A 16 -1.00 5.84 9.57
CA LEU A 16 -0.24 4.78 8.89
C LEU A 16 0.71 5.34 7.82
N ARG A 17 0.36 6.43 7.14
CA ARG A 17 1.23 7.06 6.13
C ARG A 17 2.50 7.59 6.77
N ARG A 18 2.35 8.30 7.90
CA ARG A 18 3.50 8.82 8.64
C ARG A 18 4.38 7.68 9.15
N ALA A 19 3.78 6.64 9.73
CA ALA A 19 4.50 5.49 10.24
C ALA A 19 5.28 4.75 9.14
N LEU A 20 4.70 4.62 7.93
CA LEU A 20 5.39 4.06 6.77
C LEU A 20 6.57 4.91 6.31
N ALA A 21 6.43 6.24 6.26
CA ALA A 21 7.52 7.14 5.88
C ALA A 21 8.67 7.11 6.90
N GLU A 22 8.38 6.97 8.19
CA GLU A 22 9.39 6.81 9.24
C GLU A 22 10.10 5.45 9.15
N ALA A 23 9.37 4.38 8.82
CA ALA A 23 9.92 3.04 8.66
C ALA A 23 10.71 2.84 7.36
N CYS A 24 10.37 3.58 6.30
CA CYS A 24 10.98 3.50 4.97
C CYS A 24 11.38 4.91 4.50
N PRO A 25 12.44 5.51 5.10
CA PRO A 25 12.82 6.89 4.82
C PRO A 25 13.25 7.13 3.36
N ASP A 26 13.75 6.09 2.69
CA ASP A 26 14.16 6.13 1.28
C ASP A 26 13.02 5.76 0.31
N GLY A 27 11.82 5.51 0.83
CA GLY A 27 10.64 5.09 0.05
C GLY A 27 10.47 3.58 -0.07
N VAL A 28 9.39 3.18 -0.75
CA VAL A 28 9.00 1.78 -0.97
C VAL A 28 9.10 1.43 -2.45
N ASP A 29 10.05 0.55 -2.80
CA ASP A 29 10.25 0.10 -4.19
C ASP A 29 9.31 -1.06 -4.58
N VAL A 30 8.84 -1.83 -3.60
CA VAL A 30 7.91 -2.96 -3.79
C VAL A 30 6.87 -2.95 -2.68
N TYR A 31 5.59 -2.90 -3.07
CA TYR A 31 4.45 -3.06 -2.16
C TYR A 31 3.66 -4.32 -2.53
N PHE A 32 3.49 -5.23 -1.57
CA PHE A 32 2.67 -6.43 -1.72
C PHE A 32 1.31 -6.17 -1.06
N ASP A 33 0.28 -5.96 -1.87
CA ASP A 33 -1.03 -5.55 -1.40
C ASP A 33 -1.97 -6.73 -1.20
N ASN A 34 -2.32 -6.99 0.06
CA ASN A 34 -3.36 -7.93 0.46
C ASN A 34 -4.64 -7.24 0.94
N VAL A 35 -4.55 -5.95 1.26
CA VAL A 35 -5.54 -5.27 2.11
C VAL A 35 -6.36 -4.26 1.33
N GLY A 36 -5.76 -3.50 0.42
CA GLY A 36 -6.44 -2.40 -0.25
C GLY A 36 -6.77 -1.24 0.70
N GLY A 37 -7.76 -0.42 0.32
CA GLY A 37 -8.27 0.68 1.16
C GLY A 37 -7.18 1.64 1.67
N ASP A 38 -7.27 2.00 2.95
CA ASP A 38 -6.34 2.94 3.59
C ASP A 38 -4.88 2.44 3.61
N HIS A 39 -4.65 1.12 3.56
CA HIS A 39 -3.31 0.55 3.50
C HIS A 39 -2.65 0.83 2.15
N LEU A 40 -3.40 0.58 1.06
CA LEU A 40 -2.95 0.90 -0.29
C LEU A 40 -2.77 2.40 -0.48
N GLU A 41 -3.68 3.22 0.06
CA GLU A 41 -3.53 4.67 0.02
C GLU A 41 -2.26 5.13 0.74
N ALA A 42 -1.99 4.63 1.95
CA ALA A 42 -0.78 4.94 2.70
C ALA A 42 0.50 4.46 1.97
N ALA A 43 0.47 3.27 1.35
CA ALA A 43 1.57 2.75 0.56
C ALA A 43 1.87 3.65 -0.64
N LEU A 44 0.86 4.04 -1.43
CA LEU A 44 1.03 4.91 -2.61
C LEU A 44 1.73 6.23 -2.29
N TRP A 45 1.52 6.80 -1.10
CA TRP A 45 2.27 7.97 -0.62
C TRP A 45 3.76 7.68 -0.41
N ALA A 46 4.09 6.52 0.16
CA ALA A 46 5.44 6.11 0.50
C ALA A 46 6.24 5.52 -0.69
N MET A 47 5.58 5.17 -1.81
CA MET A 47 6.24 4.52 -2.93
C MET A 47 7.27 5.42 -3.63
N SER A 48 8.39 4.81 -4.00
CA SER A 48 9.42 5.42 -4.84
C SER A 48 8.95 5.58 -6.28
N ASP A 49 9.66 6.40 -7.05
CA ASP A 49 9.50 6.42 -8.50
C ASP A 49 9.86 5.04 -9.09
N PHE A 50 9.09 4.59 -10.09
CA PHE A 50 9.23 3.30 -10.76
C PHE A 50 8.99 2.07 -9.87
N ALA A 51 8.43 2.26 -8.68
CA ALA A 51 8.13 1.18 -7.76
C ALA A 51 7.03 0.23 -8.28
N ARG A 52 6.93 -0.95 -7.66
CA ARG A 52 6.08 -2.06 -8.11
C ARG A 52 5.03 -2.42 -7.06
N ILE A 53 3.78 -2.57 -7.50
CA ILE A 53 2.68 -3.08 -6.70
C ILE A 53 2.36 -4.50 -7.15
N VAL A 54 2.43 -5.45 -6.23
CA VAL A 54 1.91 -6.81 -6.39
C VAL A 54 0.52 -6.83 -5.76
N ALA A 55 -0.51 -6.78 -6.59
CA ALA A 55 -1.89 -6.68 -6.15
C ALA A 55 -2.47 -8.07 -5.93
N CYS A 56 -2.32 -8.58 -4.70
CA CYS A 56 -2.78 -9.91 -4.32
C CYS A 56 -4.26 -9.91 -3.89
N GLY A 57 -4.72 -8.84 -3.24
CA GLY A 57 -6.09 -8.74 -2.76
C GLY A 57 -6.44 -7.40 -2.14
N SER A 58 -7.72 -7.24 -1.85
CA SER A 58 -8.30 -6.06 -1.19
C SER A 58 -9.28 -6.50 -0.10
N ILE A 59 -8.82 -7.31 0.86
CA ILE A 59 -9.71 -7.94 1.87
C ILE A 59 -10.53 -6.90 2.67
N SER A 60 -10.05 -5.66 2.79
CA SER A 60 -10.78 -4.58 3.46
C SER A 60 -12.13 -4.26 2.80
N THR A 61 -12.32 -4.61 1.53
CA THR A 61 -13.50 -4.23 0.74
C THR A 61 -14.37 -5.41 0.30
N TYR A 62 -13.99 -6.66 0.57
CA TYR A 62 -14.70 -7.83 0.02
C TYR A 62 -16.14 -7.98 0.50
N ASN A 63 -16.43 -7.53 1.73
CA ASN A 63 -17.77 -7.59 2.31
C ASN A 63 -18.56 -6.28 2.13
N ALA A 64 -18.06 -5.34 1.33
CA ALA A 64 -18.79 -4.12 1.05
C ALA A 64 -20.05 -4.42 0.23
N THR A 65 -21.20 -3.90 0.67
CA THR A 65 -22.49 -4.06 -0.03
C THR A 65 -22.62 -3.12 -1.22
N GLU A 66 -21.76 -2.12 -1.30
CA GLU A 66 -21.64 -1.15 -2.39
C GLU A 66 -20.16 -0.94 -2.73
N PRO A 67 -19.81 -0.57 -3.97
CA PRO A 67 -18.43 -0.29 -4.35
C PRO A 67 -17.84 0.84 -3.50
N PRO A 68 -16.78 0.59 -2.70
CA PRO A 68 -16.14 1.64 -1.95
C PRO A 68 -15.37 2.58 -2.88
N PRO A 69 -15.13 3.84 -2.47
CA PRO A 69 -14.26 4.73 -3.21
C PRO A 69 -12.84 4.14 -3.32
N GLY A 70 -12.21 4.35 -4.47
CA GLY A 70 -10.79 4.01 -4.64
C GLY A 70 -9.85 4.92 -3.84
N PRO A 71 -8.55 4.60 -3.76
CA PRO A 71 -7.56 5.44 -3.10
C PRO A 71 -7.55 6.86 -3.67
N ARG A 72 -7.54 7.88 -2.81
CA ARG A 72 -7.61 9.29 -3.23
C ARG A 72 -6.38 9.75 -4.00
N ASN A 73 -5.28 9.05 -3.84
CA ASN A 73 -3.97 9.34 -4.42
C ASN A 73 -3.61 8.39 -5.58
N LEU A 74 -4.60 7.74 -6.21
CA LEU A 74 -4.37 6.82 -7.32
C LEU A 74 -3.59 7.45 -8.49
N PHE A 75 -3.65 8.78 -8.63
CA PHE A 75 -2.86 9.53 -9.62
C PHE A 75 -1.34 9.30 -9.50
N PHE A 76 -0.85 8.87 -8.34
CA PHE A 76 0.56 8.49 -8.14
C PHE A 76 1.02 7.33 -9.00
N VAL A 77 0.11 6.44 -9.42
CA VAL A 77 0.45 5.41 -10.40
C VAL A 77 1.04 6.03 -11.66
N VAL A 78 0.46 7.15 -12.11
CA VAL A 78 0.93 7.90 -13.27
C VAL A 78 2.17 8.70 -12.93
N THR A 79 2.11 9.56 -11.90
CA THR A 79 3.19 10.53 -11.64
C THR A 79 4.47 9.91 -11.12
N LYS A 80 4.40 8.74 -10.46
CA LYS A 80 5.55 7.95 -10.01
C LYS A 80 5.90 6.82 -10.97
N ARG A 81 5.17 6.64 -12.08
CA ARG A 81 5.43 5.60 -13.11
C ARG A 81 5.42 4.18 -12.50
N LEU A 82 4.44 3.91 -11.65
CA LEU A 82 4.34 2.64 -10.93
C LEU A 82 3.93 1.50 -11.85
N ARG A 83 4.49 0.32 -11.63
CA ARG A 83 3.99 -0.92 -12.25
C ARG A 83 3.06 -1.62 -11.28
N TRP A 84 1.79 -1.76 -11.67
CA TRP A 84 0.77 -2.43 -10.86
C TRP A 84 0.33 -3.73 -11.55
N GLN A 85 0.60 -4.87 -10.91
CA GLN A 85 0.34 -6.18 -11.49
C GLN A 85 -0.51 -7.02 -10.53
N GLY A 86 -1.60 -7.59 -11.06
CA GLY A 86 -2.42 -8.55 -10.32
C GLY A 86 -1.65 -9.86 -10.08
N PHE A 87 -1.84 -10.41 -8.89
CA PHE A 87 -1.31 -11.70 -8.45
C PHE A 87 -2.43 -12.43 -7.69
N ILE A 88 -2.58 -13.73 -7.88
CA ILE A 88 -3.57 -14.54 -7.16
C ILE A 88 -2.85 -15.77 -6.63
N VAL A 89 -3.21 -16.18 -5.41
CA VAL A 89 -2.64 -17.34 -4.71
C VAL A 89 -3.68 -18.44 -4.60
#